data_AF-A0AAN8G0M4-F1
#
_entry.id   AF-A0AAN8G0M4-F1
#
_cell.length_a   1.000
_cell.length_b   1.000
_cell.length_c   1.000
_cell.angle_alpha   90.00
_cell.angle_beta   90.00
_cell.angle_gamma   90.00
#
_symmetry.space_group_name_H-M   'P 1'
#
loop_
_entity.id
_entity.type
_entity.pdbx_description
1 polymer ?
#
loop_
_entity_poly.entity_id
_entity_poly.type
_entity_poly.pdbx_seq_one_letter_code
_entity_poly.pdbx_strand_id
1 'polypeptide(L)'
;PFLHDPTIAGSESNLRNFELETYRAFLGTVAAKIRSFNEYILQGRQSDFSDVFLAFINLTKEPISQKMIEIERECDIELEKKGFTALQRSHLPDLFRNDRKANIL
;
A
#
# COMPACT_ATOMS: atom_id res chain seq x y z
N PRO A 1 39.60 0.10 -17.88
CA PRO A 1 38.27 -0.01 -18.52
C PRO A 1 37.44 -1.07 -17.79
N PHE A 2 36.73 -0.65 -16.74
CA PHE A 2 35.79 -1.53 -16.06
C PHE A 2 34.57 -1.68 -16.98
N LEU A 3 34.33 -2.91 -17.44
CA LEU A 3 33.11 -3.29 -18.13
C LEU A 3 31.95 -3.02 -17.18
N HIS A 4 31.16 -1.98 -17.47
CA HIS A 4 29.88 -1.76 -16.82
C HIS A 4 28.98 -2.93 -17.23
N ASP A 5 28.75 -3.87 -16.31
CA ASP A 5 27.92 -5.04 -16.55
C ASP A 5 26.45 -4.60 -16.64
N PRO A 6 25.81 -4.60 -17.83
CA PRO A 6 24.48 -4.01 -18.02
C PRO A 6 23.37 -4.82 -17.33
N THR A 7 23.64 -6.05 -16.93
CA THR A 7 22.76 -6.94 -16.15
C THR A 7 22.53 -6.44 -14.73
N ILE A 8 23.55 -5.86 -14.08
CA ILE A 8 23.44 -5.35 -12.70
C ILE A 8 22.59 -4.08 -12.69
N ALA A 9 22.87 -3.15 -13.60
CA ALA A 9 22.11 -1.91 -13.76
C ALA A 9 20.63 -2.16 -14.12
N GLY A 10 20.35 -3.17 -14.96
CA GLY A 10 18.98 -3.58 -15.29
C GLY A 10 18.21 -4.16 -14.10
N SER A 11 18.88 -4.91 -13.22
CA SER A 11 18.27 -5.48 -12.01
C SER A 11 17.93 -4.41 -10.96
N GLU A 12 18.82 -3.45 -10.73
CA GLU A 12 18.60 -2.32 -9.82
C GLU A 12 17.51 -1.37 -10.32
N SER A 13 17.48 -1.08 -11.64
CA SER A 13 16.41 -0.28 -12.22
C SER A 13 15.04 -0.96 -12.10
N ASN A 14 15.00 -2.28 -12.21
CA ASN A 14 13.77 -3.06 -12.09
C ASN A 14 13.27 -3.13 -10.64
N LEU A 15 14.17 -3.25 -9.66
CA LEU A 15 13.81 -3.22 -8.24
C LEU A 15 13.30 -1.83 -7.82
N ARG A 16 14.02 -0.77 -8.21
CA ARG A 16 13.60 0.61 -7.91
C ARG A 16 12.27 0.97 -8.57
N ASN A 17 12.00 0.46 -9.77
CA ASN A 17 10.72 0.62 -10.44
C ASN A 17 9.59 -0.12 -9.69
N PHE A 18 9.84 -1.35 -9.24
CA PHE A 18 8.89 -2.11 -8.43
C PHE A 18 8.54 -1.41 -7.11
N GLU A 19 9.55 -0.91 -6.38
CA GLU A 19 9.35 -0.13 -5.15
C GLU A 19 8.52 1.13 -5.41
N LEU A 20 8.85 1.89 -6.46
CA LEU A 20 8.13 3.11 -6.81
C LEU A 20 6.66 2.81 -7.16
N GLU A 21 6.40 1.76 -7.93
CA GLU A 21 5.05 1.36 -8.27
C GLU A 21 4.27 0.82 -7.07
N THR A 22 4.96 0.17 -6.12
CA THR A 22 4.39 -0.23 -4.83
C THR A 22 3.97 0.98 -4.01
N TYR A 23 4.83 2.01 -3.91
CA TYR A 23 4.47 3.26 -3.22
C TYR A 23 3.28 3.96 -3.89
N ARG A 24 3.23 3.98 -5.22
CA ARG A 24 2.10 4.55 -5.97
C ARG A 24 0.81 3.79 -5.72
N ALA A 25 0.86 2.45 -5.73
CA ALA A 25 -0.28 1.60 -5.42
C ALA A 25 -0.78 1.86 -3.99
N PHE A 26 0.14 1.89 -3.02
CA PHE A 26 -0.18 2.19 -1.62
C PHE A 26 -0.91 3.52 -1.44
N LEU A 27 -0.37 4.60 -2.00
CA LEU A 27 -0.99 5.93 -1.94
C LEU A 27 -2.37 5.93 -2.61
N GLY A 28 -2.51 5.24 -3.75
CA GLY A 28 -3.78 5.07 -4.44
C GLY A 28 -4.83 4.36 -3.58
N THR A 29 -4.46 3.25 -2.95
CA THR A 29 -5.36 2.49 -2.06
C THR A 29 -5.78 3.29 -0.83
N VAL A 30 -4.85 4.01 -0.20
CA VAL A 30 -5.17 4.88 0.95
C VAL A 30 -6.16 5.97 0.54
N ALA A 31 -5.90 6.64 -0.59
CA ALA A 31 -6.80 7.67 -1.11
C ALA A 31 -8.20 7.11 -1.44
N ALA A 32 -8.27 5.90 -2.01
CA ALA A 32 -9.54 5.21 -2.28
C ALA A 32 -10.31 4.92 -0.99
N LYS A 33 -9.66 4.38 0.05
CA LYS A 33 -10.30 4.12 1.35
C LYS A 33 -10.83 5.41 2.00
N ILE A 34 -10.08 6.52 1.93
CA ILE A 34 -10.55 7.83 2.41
C ILE A 34 -11.79 8.29 1.64
N ARG A 35 -11.79 8.14 0.31
CA ARG A 35 -12.95 8.49 -0.52
C ARG A 35 -14.17 7.65 -0.18
N SER A 36 -14.02 6.34 -0.02
CA SER A 36 -15.10 5.44 0.36
C SER A 36 -15.67 5.79 1.74
N PHE A 37 -14.84 6.21 2.69
CA PHE A 37 -15.32 6.72 3.97
C PHE A 37 -16.18 7.99 3.78
N ASN A 38 -15.71 8.95 2.99
CA ASN A 38 -16.47 10.16 2.70
C ASN A 38 -17.82 9.82 2.03
N GLU A 39 -17.84 8.91 1.06
CA GLU A 39 -19.06 8.46 0.40
C GLU A 39 -20.02 7.77 1.38
N TYR A 40 -19.52 6.93 2.27
CA TYR A 40 -20.32 6.30 3.33
C TYR A 40 -20.98 7.34 4.24
N ILE A 41 -20.23 8.37 4.66
CA ILE A 41 -20.78 9.47 5.46
C ILE A 41 -21.84 10.25 4.69
N LEU A 42 -21.59 10.56 3.42
CA LEU A 42 -22.51 11.33 2.57
C LEU A 42 -23.78 10.55 2.17
N GLN A 43 -23.70 9.22 2.06
CA GLN A 43 -24.84 8.36 1.75
C GLN A 43 -25.67 7.99 2.99
N GLY A 44 -25.07 8.04 4.18
CA GLY A 44 -25.77 7.81 5.43
C GLY A 44 -26.75 8.93 5.75
N ARG A 45 -27.92 8.59 6.32
CA ARG A 45 -28.79 9.57 7.01
C ARG A 45 -28.15 9.97 8.35
N GLN A 46 -26.95 10.53 8.31
CA GLN A 46 -26.31 11.09 9.50
C GLN A 46 -27.14 12.32 9.90
N SER A 47 -27.75 12.28 11.08
CA SER A 47 -28.68 13.32 11.51
C SER A 47 -27.95 14.54 12.10
N ASP A 48 -26.74 14.31 12.62
CA ASP A 48 -25.87 15.32 13.19
C ASP A 48 -24.37 14.94 13.13
N PHE A 49 -23.51 15.79 13.68
CA PHE A 49 -22.06 15.57 13.75
C PHE A 49 -21.65 14.45 14.72
N SER A 50 -22.51 14.06 15.66
CA SER A 50 -22.26 12.95 16.58
C SER A 50 -22.31 11.62 15.83
N ASP A 51 -23.27 11.46 14.91
CA ASP A 51 -23.38 10.25 14.09
C ASP A 51 -22.15 10.09 13.17
N VAL A 52 -21.67 11.19 12.59
CA VAL A 52 -20.43 11.23 11.78
C VAL A 52 -19.21 10.82 12.61
N PHE A 53 -19.10 11.34 13.84
CA PHE A 53 -18.01 10.98 14.74
C PHE A 53 -18.09 9.52 15.19
N LEU A 54 -19.28 8.98 15.47
CA LEU A 54 -19.47 7.57 15.81
C LEU A 54 -19.08 6.64 14.66
N ALA A 55 -19.42 6.99 13.42
CA ALA A 55 -18.99 6.27 12.23
C ALA A 55 -17.45 6.26 12.10
N PHE A 56 -16.80 7.41 12.28
CA PHE A 56 -15.34 7.51 12.31
C PHE A 56 -14.73 6.62 13.40
N ILE A 57 -15.23 6.72 14.63
CA ILE A 57 -14.76 5.91 15.76
C ILE A 57 -14.90 4.41 15.44
N ASN A 58 -16.03 3.96 14.92
CA ASN A 58 -16.23 2.56 14.60
C ASN A 58 -15.27 2.06 13.52
N LEU A 59 -14.95 2.87 12.51
CA LEU A 59 -13.96 2.54 11.50
C LEU A 59 -12.53 2.53 12.03
N THR A 60 -12.20 3.39 12.98
CA THR A 60 -10.86 3.43 13.61
C THR A 60 -10.65 2.38 14.70
N LYS A 61 -11.72 1.73 15.20
CA LYS A 61 -11.62 0.61 16.14
C LYS A 61 -10.96 -0.64 15.54
N GLU A 62 -10.97 -0.78 14.22
CA GLU A 62 -10.24 -1.85 13.56
C GLU A 62 -8.72 -1.68 13.75
N PRO A 63 -8.01 -2.73 14.19
CA PRO A 63 -6.56 -2.70 14.32
C PRO A 63 -5.87 -2.24 13.03
N ILE A 64 -4.93 -1.31 13.15
CA ILE A 64 -4.13 -0.81 12.02
C ILE A 64 -3.46 -1.97 11.26
N SER A 65 -3.03 -3.02 11.96
CA SER A 65 -2.44 -4.22 11.36
C SER A 65 -3.37 -4.93 10.37
N GLN A 66 -4.68 -5.01 10.67
CA GLN A 66 -5.66 -5.61 9.76
C GLN A 66 -5.85 -4.73 8.52
N LYS A 67 -5.98 -3.41 8.70
CA LYS A 67 -6.08 -2.46 7.59
C LYS A 67 -4.84 -2.51 6.69
N MET A 68 -3.65 -2.68 7.26
CA MET A 68 -2.41 -2.80 6.50
C MET A 68 -2.35 -4.07 5.65
N ILE A 69 -2.85 -5.21 6.14
CA ILE A 69 -2.95 -6.46 5.35
C ILE A 69 -3.89 -6.27 4.16
N GLU A 70 -5.02 -5.58 4.35
CA GLU A 70 -5.92 -5.27 3.23
C GLU A 70 -5.24 -4.36 2.20
N ILE A 71 -4.54 -3.32 2.65
CA ILE A 71 -3.84 -2.40 1.75
C ILE A 71 -2.75 -3.15 0.98
N GLU A 72 -2.00 -4.05 1.64
CA GLU A 72 -1.00 -4.90 0.99
C GLU A 72 -1.63 -5.75 -0.13
N ARG A 73 -2.79 -6.36 0.11
CA ARG A 73 -3.53 -7.14 -0.92
C ARG A 73 -3.99 -6.27 -2.10
N GLU A 74 -4.51 -5.08 -1.84
CA GLU A 74 -4.91 -4.16 -2.91
C GLU A 74 -3.71 -3.70 -3.74
N CYS A 75 -2.57 -3.47 -3.10
CA CYS A 75 -1.32 -3.14 -3.82
C CYS A 75 -0.86 -4.28 -4.70
N ASP A 76 -0.96 -5.52 -4.23
CA ASP A 76 -0.64 -6.73 -4.99
C ASP A 76 -1.47 -6.81 -6.29
N ILE A 77 -2.78 -6.58 -6.18
CA ILE A 77 -3.71 -6.54 -7.32
C ILE A 77 -3.35 -5.42 -8.30
N GLU A 78 -3.02 -4.23 -7.81
CA GLU A 78 -2.64 -3.10 -8.68
C GLU A 78 -1.31 -3.33 -9.38
N LEU A 79 -0.34 -3.97 -8.73
CA LEU A 79 0.93 -4.35 -9.33
C LEU A 79 0.73 -5.44 -10.40
N GLU A 80 -0.17 -6.40 -10.16
CA GLU A 80 -0.54 -7.40 -11.16
C GLU A 80 -1.11 -6.76 -12.42
N LYS A 81 -2.05 -5.81 -12.26
CA LYS A 81 -2.64 -5.04 -13.38
C LYS A 81 -1.60 -4.26 -14.17
N LYS A 82 -0.51 -3.82 -13.53
CA LYS A 82 0.62 -3.13 -14.16
C LYS A 82 1.63 -4.07 -14.82
N GLY A 83 1.40 -5.39 -14.78
CA GLY A 83 2.22 -6.38 -15.45
C GLY A 83 3.41 -6.89 -14.63
N PHE A 84 3.45 -6.63 -13.32
CA PHE A 84 4.48 -7.21 -12.46
C PHE A 84 4.26 -8.70 -12.25
N THR A 85 5.34 -9.48 -12.38
CA THR A 85 5.30 -10.94 -12.24
C THR A 85 5.03 -11.36 -10.80
N ALA A 86 4.50 -12.57 -10.59
CA ALA A 86 4.32 -13.15 -9.26
C ALA A 86 5.63 -13.20 -8.45
N LEU A 87 6.77 -13.42 -9.11
CA LEU A 87 8.08 -13.39 -8.47
C LEU A 87 8.41 -11.98 -7.94
N GLN A 88 8.20 -10.93 -8.74
CA GLN A 88 8.43 -9.55 -8.28
C GLN A 88 7.49 -9.18 -7.12
N ARG A 89 6.20 -9.54 -7.24
CA ARG A 89 5.20 -9.27 -6.20
C ARG A 89 5.45 -10.04 -4.91
N SER A 90 6.21 -11.14 -4.94
CA SER A 90 6.60 -11.86 -3.71
C SER A 90 7.45 -11.02 -2.74
N HIS A 91 8.06 -9.92 -3.21
CA HIS A 91 8.80 -8.96 -2.38
C HIS A 91 7.92 -7.89 -1.73
N LEU A 92 6.62 -7.83 -2.07
CA LEU A 92 5.69 -6.85 -1.51
C LEU A 92 5.60 -6.92 0.03
N PRO A 93 5.51 -8.10 0.67
CA PRO A 93 5.44 -8.18 2.13
C PRO A 93 6.67 -7.55 2.81
N ASP A 94 7.86 -7.64 2.20
CA ASP A 94 9.09 -7.10 2.77
C ASP A 94 9.02 -5.56 2.85
N LEU A 95 8.44 -4.92 1.82
CA LEU A 95 8.23 -3.47 1.79
C LEU A 95 7.24 -3.00 2.86
N PHE A 96 6.21 -3.80 3.14
CA PHE A 96 5.16 -3.48 4.13
C PHE A 96 5.54 -3.81 5.56
N ARG A 97 6.30 -4.89 5.76
CA ARG A 97 6.54 -5.50 7.08
C ARG A 97 7.95 -5.27 7.60
N ASN A 98 8.80 -4.57 6.84
CA ASN A 98 10.16 -4.17 7.18
C ASN A 98 10.47 -4.32 8.68
N ASP A 99 11.01 -5.50 9.03
CA ASP A 99 11.72 -5.70 10.28
C ASP A 99 12.91 -4.74 10.23
N ARG A 100 12.76 -3.53 10.77
CA ARG A 100 13.88 -2.64 11.08
C ARG A 100 14.73 -3.22 12.23
N LYS A 101 15.15 -4.49 12.12
CA LYS A 101 16.26 -5.05 12.89
C LYS A 101 17.62 -4.79 12.25
N ALA A 102 17.67 -4.18 11.05
CA ALA A 102 18.92 -4.02 10.31
C ALA A 102 19.62 -2.64 10.43
N ASN A 103 19.15 -1.69 11.26
CA ASN A 103 19.82 -0.38 11.40
C ASN A 103 19.86 0.18 12.84
N ILE A 104 19.84 -0.68 13.85
CA ILE A 104 20.27 -0.32 15.21
C ILE A 104 21.27 -1.40 15.66
N LEU A 105 22.53 -1.23 15.29
CA LEU A 105 23.73 -1.69 16.01
C LEU A 105 24.92 -0.86 15.54
#